data_AF-A0A7D9J1Z9-F1
#
_entry.id   AF-A0A7D9J1Z9-F1
#
_cell.length_a   1.000
_cell.length_b   1.000
_cell.length_c   1.000
_cell.angle_alpha   90.00
_cell.angle_beta   90.00
_cell.angle_gamma   90.00
#
_symmetry.space_group_name_H-M   'P 1'
#
loop_
_entity.id
_entity.type
_entity.pdbx_description
1 polymer ?
#
loop_
_entity_poly.entity_id
_entity_poly.type
_entity_poly.pdbx_seq_one_letter_code
_entity_poly.pdbx_strand_id
1 'polypeptide(L)'
;MSKRAVCYAPEKRKEIHAFAVAKTPVKIQNFKQPDQSNELILTKFTSVTPLPENVITFPFSEELAASFNGEPVNLSAIHNLTAEQLISVKGHVSSIAGVKLVQTKVWWKSKKARCYH
;
A
#
# COMPACT_ATOMS: atom_id res chain seq x y z
N MET A 1 -0.59 3.36 16.12
CA MET A 1 0.50 3.39 15.13
C MET A 1 0.30 2.26 14.13
N SER A 2 0.10 2.58 12.85
CA SER A 2 0.03 1.60 11.76
C SER A 2 1.43 1.26 11.24
N LYS A 3 1.73 -0.03 11.07
CA LYS A 3 2.96 -0.48 10.40
C LYS A 3 2.64 -0.91 8.98
N ARG A 4 3.54 -0.62 8.04
CA ARG A 4 3.42 -1.07 6.65
C ARG A 4 4.04 -2.45 6.50
N ALA A 5 3.31 -3.41 5.95
CA ALA A 5 3.88 -4.71 5.60
C ALA A 5 4.21 -4.78 4.10
N VAL A 6 5.38 -5.33 3.75
CA VAL A 6 5.83 -5.51 2.37
C VAL A 6 6.19 -6.98 2.15
N CYS A 7 5.64 -7.58 1.09
CA CYS A 7 5.93 -8.97 0.73
C CYS A 7 6.77 -9.02 -0.55
N TYR A 8 7.95 -9.64 -0.46
CA TYR A 8 8.81 -9.92 -1.62
C TYR A 8 8.75 -11.39 -2.06
N ALA A 9 7.90 -12.21 -1.44
CA ALA A 9 7.75 -13.63 -1.73
C ALA A 9 6.61 -13.86 -2.75
N PRO A 10 6.90 -14.16 -4.03
CA PRO A 10 5.88 -14.29 -5.07
C PRO A 10 4.81 -15.34 -4.77
N GLU A 11 5.18 -16.42 -4.10
CA GLU A 11 4.30 -17.54 -3.72
C GLU A 11 3.16 -17.12 -2.78
N LYS A 12 3.36 -16.07 -1.98
CA LYS A 12 2.34 -15.56 -1.04
C LYS A 12 1.47 -14.47 -1.63
N ARG A 13 1.80 -13.99 -2.83
CA ARG A 13 1.10 -12.88 -3.46
C ARG A 13 -0.39 -13.13 -3.60
N LYS A 14 -0.79 -14.33 -4.04
CA LYS A 14 -2.21 -14.67 -4.25
C LYS A 14 -3.00 -14.64 -2.94
N GLU A 15 -2.47 -15.27 -1.91
CA GLU A 15 -3.08 -15.36 -0.58
C GLU A 15 -3.21 -13.98 0.07
N ILE A 16 -2.11 -13.22 0.13
CA ILE A 16 -2.10 -11.87 0.71
C ILE A 16 -3.05 -10.93 -0.05
N HIS A 17 -3.08 -11.03 -1.38
CA HIS A 17 -4.00 -10.24 -2.20
C HIS A 17 -5.46 -10.59 -1.90
N ALA A 18 -5.79 -11.88 -1.75
CA ALA A 18 -7.15 -12.30 -1.40
C ALA A 18 -7.59 -11.72 -0.05
N PHE A 19 -6.74 -11.80 0.98
CA PHE A 19 -7.06 -11.23 2.30
C PHE A 19 -7.18 -9.70 2.27
N ALA A 20 -6.33 -9.02 1.48
CA ALA A 20 -6.41 -7.57 1.32
C ALA A 20 -7.71 -7.11 0.64
N VAL A 21 -8.14 -7.82 -0.42
CA VAL A 21 -9.39 -7.54 -1.13
C VAL A 21 -10.60 -7.82 -0.24
N ALA A 22 -10.60 -8.96 0.46
CA ALA A 22 -11.67 -9.36 1.37
C ALA A 22 -11.68 -8.56 2.69
N LYS A 23 -10.67 -7.70 2.93
CA LYS A 23 -10.48 -6.94 4.17
C LYS A 23 -10.49 -7.84 5.41
N THR A 24 -10.00 -9.07 5.28
CA THR A 24 -10.01 -10.07 6.36
C THR A 24 -8.92 -9.76 7.37
N PRO A 25 -9.21 -9.72 8.69
CA PRO A 25 -8.18 -9.60 9.70
C PRO A 25 -7.29 -10.84 9.70
N VAL A 26 -5.98 -10.65 9.72
CA VAL A 26 -5.01 -11.74 9.68
C VAL A 26 -3.99 -11.63 10.81
N LYS A 27 -3.55 -12.78 11.31
CA LYS A 27 -2.40 -12.90 12.19
C LYS A 27 -1.16 -13.15 11.35
N ILE A 28 -0.12 -12.35 11.57
CA ILE A 28 1.16 -12.46 10.88
C ILE A 28 2.23 -12.92 11.87
N GLN A 29 2.96 -13.98 11.55
CA GLN A 29 4.04 -14.54 12.39
C GLN A 29 5.30 -14.80 11.56
N ASN A 30 6.47 -14.81 12.19
CA ASN A 30 7.77 -15.04 11.53
C ASN A 30 8.05 -14.02 10.41
N PHE A 31 7.76 -12.75 10.67
CA PHE A 31 8.15 -11.63 9.81
C PHE A 31 9.54 -11.13 10.20
N LYS A 32 10.22 -10.46 9.27
CA LYS A 32 11.44 -9.70 9.59
C LYS A 32 11.07 -8.24 9.81
N GLN A 33 11.69 -7.61 10.79
CA GLN A 33 11.64 -6.16 10.95
C GLN A 33 13.08 -5.67 10.88
N PRO A 34 13.47 -4.96 9.80
CA PRO A 34 14.78 -4.31 9.75
C PRO A 34 14.89 -3.29 10.86
N ASP A 35 16.07 -3.20 11.48
CA ASP A 35 16.35 -2.13 12.44
C ASP A 35 16.15 -0.78 11.74
N GLN A 36 15.49 0.16 12.43
CA GLN A 36 15.16 1.51 11.96
C GLN A 36 14.03 1.64 10.93
N SER A 37 13.41 0.53 10.49
CA SER A 37 12.24 0.61 9.60
C SER A 37 10.92 0.43 10.36
N ASN A 38 9.93 1.27 10.02
CA ASN A 38 8.53 1.07 10.38
C ASN A 38 7.85 -0.01 9.52
N GLU A 39 8.60 -0.69 8.64
CA GLU A 39 8.12 -1.71 7.74
C GLU A 39 8.33 -3.13 8.27
N LEU A 40 7.35 -4.00 8.03
CA LEU A 40 7.39 -5.43 8.28
C LEU A 40 7.64 -6.16 6.96
N ILE A 41 8.72 -6.93 6.88
CA ILE A 41 9.05 -7.71 5.69
C ILE A 41 8.48 -9.12 5.82
N LEU A 42 7.53 -9.44 4.93
CA LEU A 42 6.94 -10.76 4.78
C LEU A 42 7.82 -11.60 3.84
N THR A 43 8.28 -12.73 4.35
CA THR A 43 9.13 -13.68 3.64
C THR A 43 8.36 -14.96 3.31
N LYS A 44 8.99 -15.86 2.57
CA LYS A 44 8.45 -17.21 2.31
C LYS A 44 8.14 -18.02 3.58
N PHE A 45 8.78 -17.69 4.70
CA PHE A 45 8.57 -18.37 5.99
C PHE A 45 7.54 -17.70 6.89
N THR A 46 7.04 -16.52 6.51
CA THR A 46 6.08 -15.72 7.29
C THR A 46 4.68 -16.33 7.27
N SER A 47 4.19 -16.87 8.38
CA SER A 47 2.82 -17.41 8.42
C SER A 47 1.81 -16.27 8.42
N VAL A 48 0.77 -16.37 7.58
CA VAL A 48 -0.36 -15.45 7.53
C VAL A 48 -1.61 -16.30 7.68
N THR A 49 -2.36 -16.12 8.76
CA THR A 49 -3.58 -16.89 9.02
C THR A 49 -4.77 -15.97 9.26
N PRO A 50 -5.94 -16.22 8.66
CA PRO A 50 -7.12 -15.43 8.92
C PRO A 50 -7.54 -15.60 10.38
N LEU A 51 -7.96 -14.49 10.99
CA LEU A 51 -8.59 -14.50 12.30
C LEU A 51 -10.10 -14.60 12.12
N PRO A 52 -10.81 -15.36 12.96
CA PRO A 52 -12.28 -15.33 12.96
C PRO A 52 -12.75 -13.91 13.27
N GLU A 53 -13.81 -13.47 12.60
CA GLU A 53 -14.36 -12.10 12.66
C GLU A 53 -14.73 -11.63 14.08
N ASN A 54 -14.76 -12.55 15.05
CA ASN A 54 -15.25 -12.31 16.41
C ASN A 54 -14.13 -12.30 17.48
N VAL A 55 -12.87 -12.50 17.10
CA VAL A 55 -11.76 -12.63 18.09
C VAL A 55 -11.12 -11.27 18.39
N ILE A 56 -11.05 -10.37 17.41
CA ILE A 56 -10.45 -9.04 17.55
C ILE A 56 -11.27 -8.06 16.72
N THR A 57 -11.89 -7.08 17.37
CA THR A 57 -12.52 -5.96 16.68
C THR A 57 -11.42 -5.03 16.18
N PHE A 58 -11.06 -5.13 14.90
CA PHE A 58 -10.29 -4.09 14.24
C PHE A 58 -11.28 -3.00 13.79
N PRO A 59 -11.34 -1.84 14.45
CA PRO A 59 -12.17 -0.75 13.94
C PRO A 59 -11.65 -0.41 12.55
N PHE A 60 -12.56 -0.46 11.57
CA PHE A 60 -12.24 0.02 10.24
C PHE A 60 -12.02 1.53 10.37
N SER A 61 -10.78 1.97 10.16
CA SER A 61 -10.47 3.39 10.12
C SER A 61 -11.04 3.96 8.83
N GLU A 62 -12.26 4.49 8.89
CA GLU A 62 -12.77 5.41 7.86
C GLU A 62 -12.05 6.77 7.91
N GLU A 63 -11.30 7.03 8.98
CA GLU A 63 -10.34 8.12 9.02
C GLU A 63 -9.30 7.87 7.92
N LEU A 64 -9.43 8.66 6.85
CA LEU A 64 -8.40 8.84 5.84
C LEU A 64 -7.09 9.00 6.58
N ALA A 65 -6.13 8.10 6.30
CA ALA A 65 -4.78 8.19 6.84
C ALA A 65 -4.34 9.64 6.68
N ALA A 66 -4.20 10.30 7.83
CA ALA A 66 -3.88 11.69 7.91
C ALA A 66 -2.72 11.98 6.95
N SER A 67 -2.78 13.14 6.27
CA SER A 67 -1.52 13.75 5.81
C SER A 67 -0.56 13.84 7.02
N PHE A 68 0.73 14.12 6.81
CA PHE A 68 1.73 14.25 7.89
C PHE A 68 1.27 15.13 9.09
N ASN A 69 0.16 15.89 8.94
CA ASN A 69 -0.38 16.88 9.84
C ASN A 69 -1.76 16.52 10.45
N GLY A 70 -2.31 15.32 10.26
CA GLY A 70 -3.54 14.89 10.97
C GLY A 70 -4.87 15.06 10.22
N GLU A 71 -4.95 15.89 9.18
CA GLU A 71 -6.22 16.25 8.53
C GLU A 71 -6.21 16.01 7.00
N PRO A 72 -7.35 15.64 6.36
CA PRO A 72 -7.48 15.61 4.91
C PRO A 72 -7.25 16.99 4.30
N VAL A 73 -6.49 17.08 3.22
CA VAL A 73 -6.24 18.36 2.56
C VAL A 73 -7.48 18.77 1.77
N ASN A 74 -7.98 19.99 2.03
CA ASN A 74 -9.03 20.59 1.21
C ASN A 74 -8.50 20.82 -0.23
N LEU A 75 -9.29 20.46 -1.24
CA LEU A 75 -8.95 20.66 -2.66
C LEU A 75 -8.48 22.09 -2.95
N SER A 76 -9.05 23.09 -2.27
CA SER A 76 -8.65 24.49 -2.43
C SER A 76 -7.21 24.76 -1.99
N ALA A 77 -6.62 23.97 -1.10
CA ALA A 77 -5.27 24.20 -0.55
C ALA A 77 -4.15 23.49 -1.33
N ILE A 78 -4.47 22.67 -2.35
CA ILE A 78 -3.48 21.87 -3.09
C ILE A 78 -2.42 22.74 -3.78
N HIS A 79 -2.79 23.94 -4.22
CA HIS A 79 -1.86 24.87 -4.89
C HIS A 79 -0.72 25.38 -3.98
N ASN A 80 -0.88 25.26 -2.66
CA ASN A 80 0.11 25.68 -1.67
C ASN A 80 1.02 24.53 -1.21
N LEU A 81 0.81 23.32 -1.73
CA LEU A 81 1.63 22.17 -1.40
C LEU A 81 2.86 22.08 -2.29
N THR A 82 3.94 21.52 -1.78
CA THR A 82 5.12 21.28 -2.61
C THR A 82 4.88 20.06 -3.50
N ALA A 83 5.51 20.05 -4.67
CA ALA A 83 5.47 18.90 -5.56
C ALA A 83 5.95 17.62 -4.84
N GLU A 84 5.45 16.46 -5.29
CA GLU A 84 5.82 15.12 -4.82
C GLU A 84 5.41 14.77 -3.38
N GLN A 85 4.63 15.62 -2.69
CA GLN A 85 4.06 15.27 -1.39
C GLN A 85 2.89 14.30 -1.51
N LEU A 86 2.88 13.28 -0.62
CA LEU A 86 1.75 12.37 -0.47
C LEU A 86 0.63 13.05 0.33
N ILE A 87 -0.58 13.05 -0.21
CA ILE A 87 -1.77 13.64 0.42
C ILE A 87 -2.98 12.71 0.37
N SER A 88 -3.87 12.88 1.35
CA SER A 88 -5.20 12.28 1.38
C SER A 88 -6.25 13.36 1.13
N VAL A 89 -7.17 13.11 0.20
CA VAL A 89 -8.21 14.07 -0.22
C VAL A 89 -9.58 13.41 -0.15
N LYS A 90 -10.59 14.15 0.30
CA LYS A 90 -12.01 13.76 0.27
C LYS A 90 -12.77 14.73 -0.64
N GLY A 91 -13.59 14.22 -1.55
CA GLY A 91 -14.35 15.06 -2.47
C GLY A 91 -15.48 14.31 -3.17
N HIS A 92 -16.41 15.08 -3.73
CA HIS A 92 -17.48 14.56 -4.58
C HIS A 92 -16.99 14.44 -6.04
N VAL A 93 -17.24 13.31 -6.68
CA VAL A 93 -16.87 13.09 -8.09
C VAL A 93 -17.93 13.74 -8.99
N SER A 94 -17.56 14.83 -9.68
CA SER A 94 -18.49 15.54 -10.57
C SER A 94 -18.64 14.90 -11.95
N SER A 95 -17.57 14.31 -12.48
CA SER A 95 -17.57 13.59 -13.76
C SER A 95 -16.39 12.62 -13.84
N ILE A 96 -16.52 11.57 -14.64
CA ILE A 96 -15.47 10.57 -14.88
C ILE A 96 -15.24 10.50 -16.39
N ALA A 97 -13.99 10.74 -16.83
CA ALA A 97 -13.59 10.51 -18.21
C ALA A 97 -13.32 9.02 -18.46
N GLY A 98 -13.47 8.58 -19.72
CA GLY A 98 -13.16 7.21 -20.12
C GLY A 98 -11.70 6.83 -19.88
N VAL A 99 -11.45 5.56 -19.58
CA VAL A 99 -10.10 5.03 -19.34
C VAL A 99 -9.27 5.15 -20.62
N LYS A 100 -8.12 5.82 -20.52
CA LYS A 100 -7.17 5.96 -21.64
C LYS A 100 -5.88 5.22 -21.33
N LEU A 101 -5.40 4.42 -22.28
CA LEU A 101 -4.07 3.82 -22.22
C LEU A 101 -3.00 4.90 -22.46
N VAL A 102 -2.19 5.18 -21.44
CA VAL A 102 -1.04 6.08 -21.55
C VAL A 102 0.22 5.23 -21.63
N GLN A 103 0.92 5.27 -22.76
CA GLN A 103 2.22 4.62 -22.90
C GLN A 103 3.26 5.42 -22.12
N THR A 104 3.87 4.79 -21.10
CA THR A 104 4.96 5.40 -20.36
C THR A 104 6.24 5.37 -21.21
N LYS A 105 6.88 6.52 -21.40
CA LYS A 105 8.23 6.57 -21.95
C LYS A 105 9.18 6.04 -20.87
N VAL A 106 9.59 4.79 -20.99
CA VAL A 106 10.57 4.23 -20.06
C VAL A 106 11.92 4.88 -20.34
N TRP A 107 12.43 5.64 -19.38
CA TRP A 107 13.80 6.15 -19.39
C TRP A 107 14.78 5.03 -19.01
N TRP A 108 14.86 3.96 -19.82
CA TRP A 108 16.04 3.08 -19.79
C TRP A 108 16.99 3.51 -20.92
N LYS A 109 18.05 4.21 -20.57
CA LYS A 109 19.32 4.27 -21.31
C LYS A 109 20.34 4.39 -20.18
N SER A 110 21.30 3.51 -19.92
CA SER A 110 21.89 2.40 -20.65
C SER A 110 22.59 1.51 -19.62
N LYS A 111 22.37 0.18 -19.66
CA LYS A 111 23.39 -0.84 -19.40
C LYS A 111 22.79 -2.19 -19.78
N LYS A 112 23.25 -2.72 -20.92
CA LYS A 112 22.99 -4.10 -21.35
C LYS A 112 23.36 -5.05 -20.21
N ALA A 113 22.39 -5.57 -19.47
CA ALA A 113 22.55 -6.83 -18.78
C ALA A 113 22.34 -7.93 -19.82
N ARG A 114 23.43 -8.58 -20.24
CA ARG A 114 23.40 -9.79 -21.05
C ARG A 114 22.63 -10.85 -20.27
N CYS A 115 21.46 -11.26 -20.76
CA CYS A 115 20.89 -12.55 -20.41
C CYS A 115 21.67 -13.61 -21.21
N TYR A 116 22.44 -14.44 -20.52
CA TYR A 116 22.90 -15.71 -21.07
C TYR A 116 21.77 -16.73 -20.83
N HIS A 117 21.24 -17.29 -21.91
CA HIS A 117 20.54 -18.56 -21.91
C HIS A 117 21.55 -19.69 -22.06
#